data_AF-A0A2P6QQP4-F1
#
_entry.id   AF-A0A2P6QQP4-F1
#
_cell.length_a   1.000
_cell.length_b   1.000
_cell.length_c   1.000
_cell.angle_alpha   90.00
_cell.angle_beta   90.00
_cell.angle_gamma   90.00
#
_symmetry.space_group_name_H-M   'P 1'
#
loop_
_entity.id
_entity.type
_entity.pdbx_description
1 polymer ?
#
loop_
_entity_poly.entity_id
_entity_poly.type
_entity_poly.pdbx_seq_one_letter_code
_entity_poly.pdbx_strand_id
1 'polypeptide(L)'
;MAPEPLDPQELPMVCRDITMEYSQHVFKLSVTLFELLSEALKLKLDHLINLDCAKGHSLLSHYYPPCPEPELTMGTSKHFEAAFRTILLQDHIGKPQRPSTPAPKAETEQPPGCRGHV
;
A
#
# COMPACT_ATOMS: atom_id res chain seq x y z
N MET A 1 -5.90 13.36 8.53
CA MET A 1 -6.19 12.72 9.83
C MET A 1 -5.50 11.38 9.83
N ALA A 2 -4.77 10.99 10.87
CA ALA A 2 -4.16 9.66 10.93
C ALA A 2 -5.27 8.59 10.99
N PRO A 3 -5.09 7.42 10.35
CA PRO A 3 -6.08 6.35 10.42
C PRO A 3 -6.26 5.89 11.88
N GLU A 4 -7.48 5.47 12.21
CA GLU A 4 -7.77 4.86 13.51
C GLU A 4 -6.98 3.55 13.68
N PRO A 5 -6.62 3.17 14.93
CA PRO A 5 -5.98 1.89 15.18
C PRO A 5 -6.83 0.73 14.68
N LEU A 6 -6.19 -0.25 14.05
CA LEU A 6 -6.86 -1.42 13.52
C LEU A 6 -7.47 -2.27 14.66
N ASP A 7 -8.78 -2.49 14.64
CA ASP A 7 -9.48 -3.33 15.60
C ASP A 7 -9.36 -4.82 15.19
N PRO A 8 -8.75 -5.68 16.02
CA PRO A 8 -8.66 -7.12 15.73
C PRO A 8 -10.02 -7.80 15.49
N GLN A 9 -11.12 -7.29 16.07
CA GLN A 9 -12.44 -7.90 15.91
C GLN A 9 -13.03 -7.71 14.51
N GLU A 10 -12.57 -6.69 13.78
CA GLU A 10 -12.96 -6.45 12.38
C GLU A 10 -12.24 -7.39 11.41
N LEU A 11 -11.18 -8.07 11.85
CA LEU A 11 -10.43 -9.02 11.02
C LEU A 11 -11.08 -10.41 10.97
N PRO A 12 -11.06 -11.08 9.80
CA PRO A 12 -11.45 -12.48 9.70
C PRO A 12 -10.64 -13.36 10.65
N MET A 13 -11.32 -14.25 11.38
CA MET A 13 -10.66 -15.12 12.38
C MET A 13 -9.49 -15.92 11.80
N VAL A 14 -9.59 -16.35 10.54
CA VAL A 14 -8.56 -17.17 9.87
C VAL A 14 -7.20 -16.46 9.73
N CYS A 15 -7.19 -15.13 9.64
CA CYS A 15 -5.97 -14.35 9.45
C CYS A 15 -5.70 -13.32 10.54
N ARG A 16 -6.59 -13.19 11.53
CA ARG A 16 -6.54 -12.15 12.58
C ARG A 16 -5.16 -12.06 13.25
N ASP A 17 -4.70 -13.14 13.87
CA ASP A 17 -3.48 -13.12 14.68
C ASP A 17 -2.25 -12.82 13.81
N ILE A 18 -2.15 -13.46 12.65
CA ILE A 18 -1.06 -13.27 11.68
C ILE A 18 -1.05 -11.82 11.16
N THR A 19 -2.22 -11.26 10.90
CA THR A 19 -2.37 -9.88 10.42
C THR A 19 -1.95 -8.87 11.49
N MET A 20 -2.31 -9.11 12.75
CA MET A 20 -1.91 -8.28 13.88
C MET A 20 -0.40 -8.35 14.12
N GLU A 21 0.19 -9.54 14.07
CA GLU A 21 1.64 -9.72 14.19
C GLU A 21 2.38 -9.00 13.04
N TYR A 22 1.95 -9.24 11.80
CA TYR A 22 2.51 -8.56 10.62
C TYR A 22 2.43 -7.04 10.74
N SER A 23 1.28 -6.51 11.16
CA SER A 23 1.04 -5.08 11.41
C SER A 23 2.06 -4.50 12.39
N GLN A 24 2.36 -5.20 13.49
CA GLN A 24 3.37 -4.76 14.47
C GLN A 24 4.79 -4.77 13.88
N HIS A 25 5.15 -5.78 13.10
CA HIS A 25 6.46 -5.83 12.44
C HIS A 25 6.63 -4.73 11.39
N VAL A 26 5.60 -4.49 10.60
CA VAL A 26 5.54 -3.42 9.60
C VAL A 26 5.68 -2.04 10.26
N PHE A 27 5.06 -1.82 11.41
CA PHE A 27 5.20 -0.59 12.18
C PHE A 27 6.64 -0.40 12.69
N LYS A 28 7.27 -1.43 13.26
CA LYS A 28 8.67 -1.35 13.68
C LYS A 28 9.60 -1.02 12.50
N LEU A 29 9.38 -1.68 11.36
CA LEU A 29 10.13 -1.42 10.13
C LEU A 29 9.90 0.01 9.61
N SER A 30 8.67 0.54 9.69
CA SER A 30 8.40 1.91 9.25
C SER A 30 9.18 2.91 10.11
N VAL A 31 9.16 2.77 11.44
CA VAL A 31 9.93 3.61 12.37
C VAL A 31 11.41 3.62 11.99
N THR A 32 12.04 2.46 11.83
CA THR A 32 13.46 2.38 11.44
C THR A 32 13.74 3.06 10.09
N LEU A 33 12.84 2.93 9.11
CA LEU A 33 13.00 3.61 7.82
C LEU A 33 12.87 5.13 7.93
N PHE A 34 11.98 5.63 8.79
CA PHE A 34 11.85 7.06 9.05
C PHE A 34 13.08 7.65 9.73
N GLU A 35 13.71 6.90 10.64
CA GLU A 35 14.97 7.28 11.26
C GLU A 35 16.08 7.39 10.21
N LEU A 36 16.25 6.35 9.39
CA LEU A 36 17.25 6.32 8.31
C LEU A 36 17.02 7.43 7.27
N LEU A 37 15.77 7.70 6.91
CA LEU A 37 15.43 8.81 5.99
C LEU A 37 15.74 10.18 6.62
N SER A 38 15.47 10.35 7.92
CA SER A 38 15.81 11.60 8.63
C SER A 38 17.31 11.82 8.61
N GLU A 39 18.10 10.78 8.88
CA GLU A 39 19.57 10.83 8.81
C GLU A 39 20.07 11.13 7.39
N ALA A 40 19.53 10.46 6.37
CA ALA A 40 19.91 10.68 4.97
C ALA A 40 19.63 12.12 4.50
N LEU A 41 18.60 12.76 5.06
CA LEU A 41 18.27 14.16 4.85
C LEU A 41 19.08 15.14 5.74
N LYS A 42 20.03 14.63 6.53
CA LYS A 42 20.84 15.38 7.50
C LYS A 42 20.02 16.07 8.58
N LEU A 43 18.89 15.47 8.95
CA LEU A 43 18.02 15.91 10.03
C LEU A 43 18.35 15.14 11.32
N LYS A 44 17.75 15.55 12.43
CA LYS A 44 17.79 14.76 13.66
C LYS A 44 17.08 13.42 13.41
N LEU A 45 17.61 12.32 13.96
CA LEU A 45 17.12 10.96 13.73
C LEU A 45 15.60 10.80 13.91
N ASP A 46 15.02 11.44 14.92
CA ASP A 46 13.61 11.38 15.27
C ASP A 46 12.75 12.45 14.57
N HIS A 47 13.31 13.23 13.63
CA HIS A 47 12.61 14.37 13.04
C HIS A 47 11.31 13.97 12.34
N LEU A 48 11.34 12.98 11.44
CA LEU A 48 10.13 12.54 10.73
C LEU A 48 9.14 11.83 11.66
N ILE A 49 9.62 11.16 12.72
CA ILE A 49 8.75 10.55 13.73
C ILE A 49 7.99 11.63 14.50
N ASN A 50 8.67 12.70 14.90
CA ASN A 50 8.07 13.83 15.62
C ASN A 50 7.10 14.64 14.76
N LEU A 51 7.19 14.54 13.43
CA LEU A 51 6.19 15.07 12.49
C LEU A 51 4.99 14.14 12.30
N ASP A 52 4.84 13.11 13.14
CA ASP A 52 3.79 12.10 13.06
C ASP A 52 3.83 11.31 11.73
N CYS A 53 4.94 11.28 10.98
CA CYS A 53 5.00 10.55 9.70
C CYS A 53 4.87 9.02 9.88
N ALA A 54 5.24 8.51 11.05
CA ALA A 54 5.05 7.11 11.42
C ALA A 54 3.70 6.83 12.09
N LYS A 55 2.88 7.87 12.32
CA LYS A 55 1.64 7.76 13.11
C LYS A 55 0.48 7.27 12.27
N GLY A 56 -0.05 6.13 12.69
CA GLY A 56 -1.15 5.47 12.01
C GLY A 56 -0.67 4.79 10.73
N HIS A 57 -1.08 3.55 10.55
CA HIS A 57 -0.86 2.80 9.33
C HIS A 57 -2.12 2.02 9.01
N SER A 58 -2.47 2.00 7.74
CA SER A 58 -3.55 1.16 7.22
C SER A 58 -2.94 -0.07 6.59
N LEU A 59 -3.63 -1.20 6.73
CA LEU A 59 -3.27 -2.44 6.05
C LEU A 59 -4.33 -2.76 5.00
N LEU A 60 -3.91 -2.91 3.75
CA LEU A 60 -4.76 -3.29 2.64
C LEU A 60 -4.29 -4.64 2.09
N SER A 61 -5.23 -5.58 1.94
CA SER A 61 -4.98 -6.88 1.32
C SER A 61 -5.69 -6.93 -0.02
N HIS A 62 -4.91 -6.93 -1.11
CA HIS A 62 -5.46 -7.00 -2.46
C HIS A 62 -5.43 -8.44 -2.96
N TYR A 63 -6.56 -8.91 -3.51
CA TYR A 63 -6.66 -10.21 -4.17
C TYR A 63 -7.05 -10.01 -5.64
N TYR A 64 -6.16 -10.40 -6.54
CA TYR A 64 -6.36 -10.31 -7.99
C TYR A 64 -6.59 -11.70 -8.58
N PRO A 65 -7.85 -12.12 -8.79
CA PRO A 65 -8.13 -13.41 -9.41
C PRO A 65 -7.68 -13.44 -10.88
N PRO A 66 -7.48 -14.63 -11.48
CA PRO A 66 -7.17 -14.77 -12.90
C PRO A 66 -8.22 -14.06 -13.78
N CYS A 67 -7.75 -13.27 -14.75
CA CYS A 67 -8.61 -12.57 -15.70
C CYS A 67 -8.52 -13.24 -17.08
N PRO A 68 -9.65 -13.54 -17.74
CA PRO A 68 -9.65 -14.08 -19.11
C PRO A 68 -9.04 -13.13 -20.15
N GLU A 69 -9.16 -11.82 -19.92
CA GLU A 69 -8.72 -10.76 -20.85
C GLU A 69 -7.79 -9.78 -20.11
N PRO A 70 -6.59 -10.20 -19.68
CA PRO A 70 -5.72 -9.40 -18.81
C PRO A 70 -5.22 -8.12 -19.48
N GLU A 71 -5.16 -8.08 -20.82
CA GLU A 71 -4.74 -6.91 -21.60
C GLU A 71 -5.83 -5.82 -21.69
N LEU A 72 -7.09 -6.14 -21.35
CA LEU A 72 -8.23 -5.21 -21.41
C LEU A 72 -8.62 -4.67 -20.03
N THR A 73 -7.91 -5.07 -18.97
CA THR A 73 -8.20 -4.65 -17.60
C THR A 73 -6.93 -4.28 -16.85
N MET A 74 -7.10 -3.66 -15.68
CA MET A 74 -6.02 -3.43 -14.73
C MET A 74 -6.48 -3.88 -13.35
N GLY A 75 -5.63 -4.58 -12.60
CA GLY A 75 -5.92 -4.93 -11.21
C GLY A 75 -6.10 -3.68 -10.34
N THR A 76 -5.21 -2.70 -10.49
CA THR A 76 -5.33 -1.38 -9.87
C THR A 76 -5.17 -0.31 -10.93
N SER A 77 -6.02 0.73 -10.90
CA SER A 77 -5.85 1.87 -11.78
C SER A 77 -4.57 2.64 -11.46
N LYS A 78 -4.07 3.39 -12.44
CA LYS A 78 -2.98 4.33 -12.20
C LYS A 78 -3.46 5.38 -11.21
N HIS A 79 -2.73 5.50 -10.10
CA HIS A 79 -3.04 6.47 -9.05
C HIS A 79 -1.74 6.96 -8.41
N PHE A 80 -1.85 8.07 -7.69
CA PHE A 80 -0.84 8.53 -6.76
C PHE A 80 -1.32 8.23 -5.35
N GLU A 81 -0.50 7.58 -4.55
CA GLU A 81 -0.84 7.31 -3.16
C GLU A 81 -0.58 8.55 -2.31
N ALA A 82 -1.60 8.97 -1.53
CA ALA A 82 -1.48 10.09 -0.61
C ALA A 82 -0.70 9.73 0.67
N ALA A 83 -0.37 8.46 0.87
CA ALA A 83 0.43 8.01 2.00
C ALA A 83 1.87 8.50 1.88
N PHE A 84 2.45 8.94 3.00
CA PHE A 84 3.87 9.29 3.05
C PHE A 84 4.75 8.10 2.63
N ARG A 85 4.30 6.89 2.96
CA ARG A 85 5.03 5.65 2.74
C ARG A 85 4.09 4.46 2.60
N THR A 86 4.47 3.54 1.71
CA THR A 86 3.78 2.26 1.51
C THR A 86 4.79 1.12 1.50
N ILE A 87 4.52 0.06 2.29
CA ILE A 87 5.18 -1.25 2.13
C ILE A 87 4.26 -2.11 1.30
N LEU A 88 4.76 -2.56 0.16
CA LEU A 88 4.07 -3.53 -0.65
C LEU A 88 4.76 -4.89 -0.48
N LEU A 89 4.04 -5.86 0.10
CA LEU A 89 4.43 -7.26 0.07
C LEU A 89 3.71 -7.92 -1.10
N GLN A 90 4.46 -8.37 -2.10
CA GLN A 90 3.93 -9.02 -3.29
C GLN A 90 4.14 -10.53 -3.20
N ASP A 91 3.24 -11.28 -3.83
CA ASP A 91 3.45 -12.70 -4.07
C ASP A 91 4.53 -12.93 -5.16
N HIS A 92 4.73 -14.19 -5.51
CA HIS A 92 5.73 -14.60 -6.50
C HIS A 92 5.27 -14.38 -7.96
N ILE A 93 4.03 -13.96 -8.19
CA ILE A 93 3.41 -13.83 -9.51
C ILE A 93 3.37 -12.35 -9.94
N GLY A 94 3.16 -11.44 -8.99
CA GLY A 94 2.99 -10.01 -9.22
C GLY A 94 4.24 -9.32 -9.79
N LYS A 95 4.07 -8.60 -10.90
CA LYS A 95 5.03 -7.61 -11.39
C LYS A 95 4.46 -6.20 -11.17
N PRO A 96 5.08 -5.33 -10.36
CA PRO A 96 4.67 -3.94 -10.28
C PRO A 96 5.03 -3.24 -11.59
N GLN A 97 4.02 -2.79 -12.34
CA GLN A 97 4.23 -1.95 -13.51
C GLN A 97 4.57 -0.53 -13.05
N ARG A 98 5.88 -0.23 -12.97
CA ARG A 98 6.34 1.14 -12.69
C ARG A 98 5.97 2.02 -13.91
N PRO A 99 5.39 3.22 -13.71
CA PRO A 99 5.13 4.11 -14.84
C PRO A 99 6.47 4.53 -15.46
N SER A 100 6.74 4.09 -16.68
CA SER A 100 7.62 4.84 -17.58
C SER A 100 6.97 6.19 -17.85
N THR A 101 7.73 7.27 -17.80
CA THR A 101 7.27 8.63 -18.17
C THR A 101 6.39 8.55 -19.43
N PRO A 102 5.10 8.92 -19.38
CA PRO A 102 4.21 8.63 -20.50
C PRO A 102 4.38 9.67 -21.61
N ALA A 103 4.60 9.20 -22.84
CA ALA A 103 4.12 9.90 -24.03
C ALA A 103 2.57 9.82 -24.03
N PRO A 104 1.86 10.86 -24.49
CA PRO A 104 0.41 10.92 -24.37
C PRO A 104 -0.24 9.84 -25.25
N LYS A 105 -1.02 8.95 -24.65
CA LYS A 105 -1.94 8.07 -25.37
C LYS A 105 -3.31 8.11 -24.73
N ALA A 106 -4.31 8.18 -25.60
CA ALA A 106 -5.70 8.52 -25.33
C ALA A 106 -6.33 7.69 -24.20
N GLU A 107 -7.09 8.38 -23.35
CA GLU A 107 -8.04 7.79 -22.41
C GLU A 107 -8.98 6.86 -23.18
N THR A 108 -8.93 5.56 -22.88
CA THR A 108 -9.97 4.62 -23.32
C THR A 108 -10.87 4.39 -22.12
N GLU A 109 -12.11 4.83 -22.27
CA GLU A 109 -13.20 4.71 -21.31
C GLU A 109 -13.45 3.22 -20.99
N GLN A 110 -13.65 2.92 -19.72
CA GLN A 110 -13.76 1.55 -19.19
C GLN A 110 -15.12 0.92 -19.56
N PRO A 111 -15.18 -0.29 -20.16
CA PRO A 111 -16.44 -0.96 -20.42
C PRO A 111 -17.10 -1.45 -19.10
N PRO A 112 -18.44 -1.43 -19.00
CA PRO A 112 -19.16 -1.75 -17.78
C PRO A 112 -19.22 -3.27 -17.61
N GLY A 113 -18.30 -3.87 -16.85
CA GLY A 113 -18.32 -5.32 -16.67
C GLY A 113 -17.62 -5.89 -15.44
N CYS A 114 -16.57 -5.24 -14.92
CA CYS A 114 -15.80 -5.80 -13.81
C CYS A 114 -15.89 -4.89 -12.57
N ARG A 115 -17.04 -4.91 -11.89
CA ARG A 115 -17.11 -4.45 -10.49
C ARG A 115 -16.68 -5.61 -9.59
N GLY A 116 -15.39 -5.67 -9.26
CA GLY A 116 -14.98 -6.30 -8.01
C GLY A 116 -15.50 -5.42 -6.86
N HIS A 117 -16.26 -6.00 -5.94
CA HIS A 117 -16.54 -5.32 -4.68
C HIS A 117 -15.22 -5.19 -3.91
N VAL A 118 -14.94 -3.97 -3.46
CA VAL A 118 -13.88 -3.65 -2.49
C VAL A 118 -14.20 -4.29 -1.16
#